data_AF-A0A956ECM7-F1
#
_entry.id   AF-A0A956ECM7-F1
#
_cell.length_a   1.000
_cell.length_b   1.000
_cell.length_c   1.000
_cell.angle_alpha   90.00
_cell.angle_beta   90.00
_cell.angle_gamma   90.00
#
_symmetry.space_group_name_H-M   'P 1'
#
loop_
_entity.id
_entity.type
_entity.pdbx_description
1 polymer ?
#
loop_
_entity_poly.entity_id
_entity_poly.type
_entity_poly.pdbx_seq_one_letter_code
_entity_poly.pdbx_strand_id
1 'polypeptide(L)'
;MKKLTSESSQRGGSSRSSQRSGLFMLAVASLGLIALGCESGGVGDPCIPEDEYNPSFSSFSSEEVNVESRSFQCETRVCLVNKFQGRVSCPYGSQGQNENGDADPTSLCPIPGTSPDSTALEDKVTAAVTPQQVDRREDDAVYCSCRCANAQGGTDDGANYCECPSGFSCEKLVDDVGLGGTQLAGSYCVREGTNKVGTGAECNSVQENCPPKYEY
;
A
#
# COMPACT_ATOMS: atom_id res chain seq x y z
N MET A 1 36.58 39.49 27.16
CA MET A 1 37.92 39.41 27.76
C MET A 1 38.53 38.06 27.41
N LYS A 2 39.71 38.06 26.74
CA LYS A 2 40.85 37.10 26.73
C LYS A 2 40.51 35.58 26.78
N LYS A 3 41.08 34.67 25.98
CA LYS A 3 42.46 34.57 25.51
C LYS A 3 42.58 33.45 24.43
N LEU A 4 43.57 33.66 23.55
CA LEU A 4 44.08 32.77 22.48
C LEU A 4 44.84 31.53 23.01
N THR A 5 45.39 30.78 22.03
CA THR A 5 46.57 29.87 22.00
C THR A 5 46.30 28.37 22.24
N SER A 6 46.74 27.40 21.43
CA SER A 6 47.86 27.18 20.46
C SER A 6 48.75 26.03 20.98
N GLU A 7 49.42 25.34 20.04
CA GLU A 7 50.53 24.39 20.17
C GLU A 7 50.17 22.91 20.45
N SER A 8 50.89 21.89 19.95
CA SER A 8 51.93 21.71 18.92
C SER A 8 52.33 20.21 18.88
N SER A 9 53.03 19.76 17.82
CA SER A 9 54.21 18.83 17.88
C SER A 9 53.94 17.33 18.20
N GLN A 10 54.50 16.27 17.57
CA GLN A 10 55.77 16.01 16.89
C GLN A 10 55.76 14.66 16.10
N ARG A 11 56.61 14.57 15.05
CA ARG A 11 57.58 13.49 14.65
C ARG A 11 57.08 12.03 14.46
N GLY A 12 57.54 11.22 13.50
CA GLY A 12 58.63 11.29 12.53
C GLY A 12 58.90 9.90 11.88
N GLY A 13 59.81 9.85 10.89
CA GLY A 13 60.43 8.64 10.29
C GLY A 13 59.69 8.06 9.08
N SER A 14 60.10 8.21 7.80
CA SER A 14 61.37 7.92 7.09
C SER A 14 61.70 6.42 6.98
N SER A 15 61.54 5.81 5.79
CA SER A 15 62.65 5.23 5.02
C SER A 15 62.20 4.42 3.77
N ARG A 16 62.48 5.02 2.61
CA ARG A 16 63.07 4.51 1.34
C ARG A 16 62.89 3.05 0.84
N SER A 17 62.70 3.04 -0.49
CA SER A 17 63.23 2.11 -1.51
C SER A 17 62.47 0.78 -1.67
N SER A 18 62.37 0.14 -2.83
CA SER A 18 63.04 0.30 -4.11
C SER A 18 62.18 -0.40 -5.18
N GLN A 19 62.21 0.14 -6.40
CA GLN A 19 61.67 -0.43 -7.62
C GLN A 19 61.96 -1.93 -7.80
N ARG A 20 60.96 -2.68 -8.27
CA ARG A 20 61.15 -3.71 -9.31
C ARG A 20 59.95 -3.74 -10.25
N SER A 21 60.25 -3.42 -11.51
CA SER A 21 59.41 -3.48 -12.69
C SER A 21 59.23 -4.94 -13.14
N GLY A 22 58.04 -5.33 -13.60
CA GLY A 22 57.79 -6.66 -14.16
C GLY A 22 56.32 -7.03 -14.42
N LEU A 23 55.77 -6.53 -15.53
CA LEU A 23 54.88 -7.21 -16.49
C LEU A 23 53.87 -8.29 -15.98
N PHE A 24 52.57 -7.94 -15.93
CA PHE A 24 51.42 -8.86 -16.07
C PHE A 24 50.25 -8.05 -16.67
N MET A 25 50.06 -8.06 -18.00
CA MET A 25 49.03 -8.84 -18.71
C MET A 25 47.59 -8.69 -18.15
N LEU A 26 46.78 -7.95 -18.91
CA LEU A 26 45.33 -8.15 -19.17
C LEU A 26 44.38 -8.31 -17.97
N ALA A 27 43.65 -7.24 -17.64
CA ALA A 27 42.31 -7.34 -17.06
C ALA A 27 41.48 -6.10 -17.43
N VAL A 28 41.00 -6.03 -18.67
CA VAL A 28 39.82 -5.20 -19.02
C VAL A 28 38.60 -6.07 -18.68
N ALA A 29 38.24 -6.14 -17.40
CA ALA A 29 37.04 -6.82 -16.93
C ALA A 29 35.95 -5.76 -16.71
N SER A 30 35.17 -5.53 -17.77
CA SER A 30 33.73 -5.23 -17.74
C SER A 30 33.16 -4.56 -16.46
N LEU A 31 33.20 -3.22 -16.42
CA LEU A 31 32.25 -2.42 -15.64
C LEU A 31 30.91 -2.40 -16.40
N GLY A 32 30.11 -3.43 -16.19
CA GLY A 32 28.73 -3.46 -16.68
C GLY A 32 27.91 -4.32 -15.74
N LEU A 33 26.66 -3.93 -15.54
CA LEU A 33 25.64 -4.59 -14.70
C LEU A 33 25.62 -4.14 -13.25
N ILE A 34 25.02 -2.98 -12.97
CA ILE A 34 23.96 -2.85 -11.95
C ILE A 34 23.04 -1.71 -12.41
N ALA A 35 22.29 -1.90 -13.50
CA ALA A 35 21.06 -1.14 -13.71
C ALA A 35 19.96 -1.84 -12.86
N LEU A 36 20.10 -1.78 -11.53
CA LEU A 36 18.95 -1.96 -10.66
C LEU A 36 18.13 -0.68 -10.83
N GLY A 37 17.31 -0.66 -11.90
CA GLY A 37 16.31 0.37 -12.05
C GLY A 37 15.44 0.32 -10.80
N CYS A 38 15.40 1.41 -10.04
CA CYS A 38 14.36 1.58 -9.04
C CYS A 38 13.03 1.36 -9.76
N GLU A 39 12.31 0.29 -9.41
CA GLU A 39 10.93 0.13 -9.87
C GLU A 39 10.19 1.41 -9.49
N SER A 40 9.62 2.05 -10.51
CA SER A 40 8.85 3.28 -10.40
C SER A 40 7.80 3.08 -9.31
N GLY A 41 8.07 3.66 -8.15
CA GLY A 41 7.34 3.43 -6.91
C GLY A 41 5.89 3.90 -6.99
N GLY A 42 5.03 3.26 -6.21
CA GLY A 42 3.62 3.61 -6.11
C GLY A 42 2.68 2.42 -6.19
N VAL A 43 3.04 1.32 -6.87
CA VAL A 43 2.21 0.10 -6.87
C VAL A 43 2.54 -0.76 -5.65
N GLY A 44 1.51 -1.13 -4.91
CA GLY A 44 1.61 -1.92 -3.68
C GLY A 44 1.64 -1.09 -2.39
N ASP A 45 1.75 0.23 -2.49
CA ASP A 45 1.69 1.11 -1.32
C ASP A 45 0.30 1.06 -0.67
N PRO A 46 0.19 1.10 0.67
CA PRO A 46 -1.11 1.10 1.33
C PRO A 46 -1.89 2.36 0.98
N CYS A 47 -3.20 2.22 0.79
CA CYS A 47 -4.12 3.34 0.63
C CYS A 47 -5.42 3.09 1.40
N ILE A 48 -6.05 4.19 1.82
CA ILE A 48 -7.36 4.21 2.45
C ILE A 48 -8.36 4.73 1.40
N PRO A 49 -9.33 3.92 0.96
CA PRO A 49 -10.37 4.36 0.03
C PRO A 49 -11.17 5.55 0.58
N GLU A 50 -11.55 6.50 -0.28
CA GLU A 50 -12.26 7.73 0.11
C GLU A 50 -13.62 7.45 0.77
N ASP A 51 -14.28 6.35 0.42
CA ASP A 51 -15.53 5.91 1.06
C ASP A 51 -15.37 5.71 2.57
N GLU A 52 -14.17 5.36 3.06
CA GLU A 52 -13.92 5.20 4.48
C GLU A 52 -13.96 6.52 5.25
N TYR A 53 -13.84 7.68 4.60
CA TYR A 53 -14.02 8.96 5.29
C TYR A 53 -15.49 9.32 5.53
N ASN A 54 -16.43 8.54 4.98
CA ASN A 54 -17.85 8.69 5.25
C ASN A 54 -18.27 7.90 6.51
N PRO A 55 -18.80 8.56 7.56
CA PRO A 55 -19.24 7.90 8.80
C PRO A 55 -20.34 6.83 8.59
N SER A 56 -21.07 6.91 7.48
CA SER A 56 -22.18 6.01 7.16
C SER A 56 -21.77 4.85 6.23
N PHE A 57 -20.51 4.81 5.78
CA PHE A 57 -20.02 3.71 4.97
C PHE A 57 -19.78 2.48 5.86
N SER A 58 -20.51 1.40 5.59
CA SER A 58 -20.43 0.16 6.36
C SER A 58 -19.13 -0.60 6.09
N SER A 59 -18.92 -1.06 4.86
CA SER A 59 -17.80 -1.93 4.51
C SER A 59 -17.81 -2.24 3.01
N PHE A 60 -16.64 -2.64 2.50
CA PHE A 60 -16.53 -3.34 1.23
C PHE A 60 -16.98 -4.81 1.36
N SER A 61 -17.27 -5.43 0.22
CA SER A 61 -17.69 -6.82 0.06
C SER A 61 -16.58 -7.70 -0.53
N SER A 62 -16.48 -8.95 -0.06
CA SER A 62 -15.48 -9.92 -0.52
C SER A 62 -15.57 -10.28 -2.01
N GLU A 63 -16.70 -10.00 -2.66
CA GLU A 63 -16.92 -10.32 -4.08
C GLU A 63 -16.75 -9.12 -5.01
N GLU A 64 -16.58 -7.91 -4.48
CA GLU A 64 -16.57 -6.70 -5.30
C GLU A 64 -15.15 -6.24 -5.66
N VAL A 65 -15.07 -5.45 -6.73
CA VAL A 65 -13.89 -4.69 -7.10
C VAL A 65 -14.28 -3.22 -7.13
N ASN A 66 -13.59 -2.39 -6.36
CA ASN A 66 -13.72 -0.94 -6.42
C ASN A 66 -12.39 -0.33 -6.88
N VAL A 67 -12.46 0.50 -7.92
CA VAL A 67 -11.30 1.22 -8.46
C VAL A 67 -11.50 2.70 -8.23
N GLU A 68 -10.79 3.24 -7.26
CA GLU A 68 -10.80 4.67 -7.00
C GLU A 68 -9.73 5.35 -7.86
N SER A 69 -10.17 6.10 -8.85
CA SER A 69 -9.29 6.96 -9.64
C SER A 69 -9.04 8.29 -8.93
N ARG A 70 -7.87 8.89 -9.18
CA ARG A 70 -7.44 10.19 -8.62
C ARG A 70 -7.16 10.16 -7.12
N SER A 71 -6.86 8.99 -6.55
CA SER A 71 -6.41 8.90 -5.17
C SER A 71 -5.15 9.72 -4.95
N PHE A 72 -5.12 10.54 -3.89
CA PHE A 72 -3.96 11.38 -3.56
C PHE A 72 -2.86 10.63 -2.84
N GLN A 73 -3.20 9.47 -2.25
CA GLN A 73 -2.27 8.62 -1.51
C GLN A 73 -1.39 7.81 -2.46
N CYS A 74 -1.88 7.55 -3.67
CA CYS A 74 -1.19 6.75 -4.67
C CYS A 74 -0.49 7.62 -5.70
N GLU A 75 0.82 7.42 -5.89
CA GLU A 75 1.58 8.07 -6.98
C GLU A 75 0.95 7.78 -8.35
N THR A 76 0.45 6.54 -8.52
CA THR A 76 -0.27 6.05 -9.70
C THR A 76 -1.70 6.60 -9.83
N ARG A 77 -2.20 7.31 -8.81
CA ARG A 77 -3.57 7.82 -8.71
C ARG A 77 -4.67 6.77 -8.64
N VAL A 78 -4.35 5.49 -8.42
CA VAL A 78 -5.36 4.43 -8.34
C VAL A 78 -5.24 3.73 -6.99
N CYS A 79 -6.27 3.85 -6.14
CA CYS A 79 -6.44 2.98 -4.98
C CYS A 79 -7.37 1.84 -5.39
N LEU A 80 -6.86 0.61 -5.37
CA LEU A 80 -7.60 -0.57 -5.76
C LEU A 80 -8.10 -1.27 -4.51
N VAL A 81 -9.40 -1.57 -4.46
CA VAL A 81 -9.99 -2.53 -3.52
C VAL A 81 -10.40 -3.75 -4.34
N ASN A 82 -9.77 -4.90 -4.10
CA ASN A 82 -10.02 -6.10 -4.87
C ASN A 82 -10.48 -7.24 -3.96
N LYS A 83 -11.76 -7.60 -3.99
CA LYS A 83 -12.33 -8.76 -3.27
C LYS A 83 -12.01 -8.70 -1.78
N PHE A 84 -12.38 -7.59 -1.15
CA PHE A 84 -12.01 -7.25 0.22
C PHE A 84 -13.27 -7.07 1.06
N GLN A 85 -13.34 -7.74 2.20
CA GLN A 85 -14.42 -7.55 3.16
C GLN A 85 -14.00 -6.59 4.26
N GLY A 86 -14.86 -5.62 4.59
CA GLY A 86 -14.66 -4.74 5.74
C GLY A 86 -14.13 -3.36 5.38
N ARG A 87 -13.41 -2.74 6.31
CA ARG A 87 -12.74 -1.44 6.17
C ARG A 87 -11.27 -1.61 6.47
N VAL A 88 -10.38 -1.00 5.69
CA VAL A 88 -8.94 -0.95 5.93
C VAL A 88 -8.68 -0.35 7.31
N SER A 89 -9.38 0.73 7.63
CA SER A 89 -9.25 1.39 8.93
C SER A 89 -9.96 0.65 10.07
N CYS A 90 -10.66 -0.46 9.84
CA CYS A 90 -11.32 -1.18 10.92
C CYS A 90 -11.29 -2.70 10.75
N PRO A 91 -10.13 -3.35 11.01
CA PRO A 91 -9.94 -4.77 10.77
C PRO A 91 -10.95 -5.67 11.48
N TYR A 92 -11.30 -5.32 12.72
CA TYR A 92 -12.18 -6.11 13.58
C TYR A 92 -13.67 -5.80 13.43
N GLY A 93 -14.04 -4.85 12.56
CA GLY A 93 -15.41 -4.39 12.43
C GLY A 93 -15.97 -3.70 13.67
N SER A 94 -17.27 -3.43 13.63
CA SER A 94 -18.05 -2.92 14.77
C SER A 94 -19.54 -3.16 14.53
N GLN A 95 -20.34 -3.23 15.60
CA GLN A 95 -21.78 -3.45 15.48
C GLN A 95 -22.56 -2.14 15.18
N GLY A 96 -21.87 -0.98 15.11
CA GLY A 96 -22.50 0.33 14.98
C GLY A 96 -23.28 0.80 16.24
N GLN A 97 -23.48 -0.11 17.20
CA GLN A 97 -24.23 0.08 18.45
C GLN A 97 -23.67 -0.85 19.54
N ASN A 98 -23.92 -0.53 20.80
CA ASN A 98 -23.67 -1.36 21.97
C ASN A 98 -24.85 -2.33 22.22
N GLU A 99 -24.73 -3.14 23.26
CA GLU A 99 -25.74 -4.13 23.67
C GLU A 99 -27.14 -3.54 23.97
N ASN A 100 -27.24 -2.24 24.22
CA ASN A 100 -28.50 -1.52 24.48
C ASN A 100 -29.06 -0.82 23.23
N GLY A 101 -28.39 -0.93 22.07
CA GLY A 101 -28.76 -0.23 20.85
C GLY A 101 -28.28 1.23 20.79
N ASP A 102 -27.50 1.70 21.78
CA ASP A 102 -26.89 3.02 21.78
C ASP A 102 -25.52 2.97 21.09
N ALA A 103 -25.11 4.01 20.39
CA ALA A 103 -23.74 4.11 19.91
C ALA A 103 -22.78 4.30 21.12
N ASP A 104 -22.04 3.27 21.53
CA ASP A 104 -20.88 3.44 22.42
C ASP A 104 -19.66 3.85 21.58
N PRO A 105 -19.22 5.12 21.63
CA PRO A 105 -18.13 5.62 20.78
C PRO A 105 -16.83 4.85 20.94
N THR A 106 -16.62 4.21 22.11
CA THR A 106 -15.40 3.45 22.39
C THR A 106 -15.36 2.09 21.68
N SER A 107 -16.53 1.58 21.29
CA SER A 107 -16.69 0.33 20.54
C SER A 107 -16.70 0.52 19.02
N LEU A 108 -16.79 1.77 18.55
CA LEU A 108 -16.91 2.08 17.12
C LEU A 108 -15.54 2.17 16.42
N CYS A 109 -15.56 1.97 15.11
CA CYS A 109 -14.42 2.28 14.27
C CYS A 109 -14.25 3.81 14.21
N PRO A 110 -13.05 4.37 14.44
CA PRO A 110 -12.81 5.77 14.10
C PRO A 110 -12.78 5.95 12.57
N ILE A 111 -13.05 7.18 12.18
CA ILE A 111 -12.88 7.64 10.80
C ILE A 111 -11.37 7.84 10.56
N PRO A 112 -10.82 7.44 9.39
CA PRO A 112 -9.44 7.71 9.05
C PRO A 112 -9.04 9.18 9.27
N GLY A 113 -7.86 9.39 9.86
CA GLY A 113 -7.34 10.73 10.17
C GLY A 113 -7.89 11.36 11.46
N THR A 114 -8.81 10.72 12.18
CA THR A 114 -9.24 11.15 13.53
C THR A 114 -8.49 10.40 14.63
N SER A 115 -8.59 10.88 15.88
CA SER A 115 -7.98 10.19 17.01
C SER A 115 -8.71 8.87 17.31
N PRO A 116 -8.00 7.73 17.43
CA PRO A 116 -8.63 6.46 17.77
C PRO A 116 -9.33 6.50 19.14
N ASP A 117 -8.78 7.30 20.08
CA ASP A 117 -9.29 7.49 21.44
C ASP A 117 -10.37 8.57 21.53
N SER A 118 -10.74 9.22 20.41
CA SER A 118 -11.83 10.20 20.42
C SER A 118 -13.11 9.54 20.91
N THR A 119 -13.86 10.24 21.76
CA THR A 119 -15.21 9.86 22.18
C THR A 119 -16.27 10.66 21.45
N ALA A 120 -15.89 11.57 20.55
CA ALA A 120 -16.81 12.35 19.74
C ALA A 120 -17.45 11.46 18.67
N LEU A 121 -18.78 11.47 18.56
CA LEU A 121 -19.49 10.61 17.62
C LEU A 121 -19.22 11.01 16.16
N GLU A 122 -18.95 12.29 15.89
CA GLU A 122 -18.57 12.78 14.56
C GLU A 122 -17.24 12.20 14.06
N ASP A 123 -16.40 11.67 14.94
CA ASP A 123 -15.13 11.02 14.60
C ASP A 123 -15.27 9.49 14.41
N LYS A 124 -16.49 8.96 14.47
CA LYS A 124 -16.77 7.51 14.45
C LYS A 124 -17.62 7.10 13.25
N VAL A 125 -17.40 5.85 12.83
CA VAL A 125 -18.30 5.16 11.91
C VAL A 125 -19.54 4.73 12.67
N THR A 126 -20.68 5.16 12.15
CA THR A 126 -22.00 4.94 12.75
C THR A 126 -22.74 3.77 12.11
N ALA A 127 -22.28 3.31 10.94
CA ALA A 127 -22.75 2.08 10.33
C ALA A 127 -22.11 0.83 10.97
N ALA A 128 -22.83 -0.28 10.97
CA ALA A 128 -22.23 -1.57 11.29
C ALA A 128 -21.16 -1.92 10.24
N VAL A 129 -19.99 -2.37 10.71
CA VAL A 129 -18.83 -2.70 9.89
C VAL A 129 -18.56 -4.19 10.04
N THR A 130 -18.63 -4.92 8.93
CA THR A 130 -18.23 -6.33 8.89
C THR A 130 -16.72 -6.45 9.12
N PRO A 131 -16.24 -7.36 9.98
CA PRO A 131 -14.81 -7.58 10.15
C PRO A 131 -14.15 -8.07 8.85
N GLN A 132 -12.85 -7.82 8.72
CA GLN A 132 -12.06 -8.37 7.63
C GLN A 132 -11.90 -9.90 7.77
N GLN A 133 -11.38 -10.55 6.73
CA GLN A 133 -11.08 -11.98 6.75
C GLN A 133 -9.58 -12.22 6.95
N VAL A 134 -9.22 -13.15 7.82
CA VAL A 134 -7.82 -13.43 8.19
C VAL A 134 -6.97 -13.82 6.99
N ASP A 135 -7.55 -14.49 5.99
CA ASP A 135 -6.88 -14.96 4.76
C ASP A 135 -6.98 -13.98 3.58
N ARG A 136 -7.56 -12.80 3.80
CA ARG A 136 -7.78 -11.73 2.83
C ARG A 136 -7.74 -10.36 3.51
N ARG A 137 -6.53 -9.96 3.90
CA ARG A 137 -6.23 -8.73 4.61
C ARG A 137 -6.06 -7.54 3.66
N GLU A 138 -5.99 -6.34 4.22
CA GLU A 138 -5.84 -5.09 3.49
C GLU A 138 -4.54 -5.03 2.66
N ASP A 139 -3.41 -5.52 3.16
CA ASP A 139 -2.12 -5.51 2.46
C ASP A 139 -2.10 -6.38 1.18
N ASP A 140 -2.97 -7.39 1.15
CA ASP A 140 -3.19 -8.26 -0.01
C ASP A 140 -4.31 -7.75 -0.94
N ALA A 141 -5.15 -6.82 -0.50
CA ALA A 141 -6.44 -6.51 -1.14
C ALA A 141 -6.70 -5.04 -1.46
N VAL A 142 -6.12 -4.14 -0.68
CA VAL A 142 -6.31 -2.70 -0.76
C VAL A 142 -4.97 -2.00 -0.78
N TYR A 143 -4.60 -1.53 -1.96
CA TYR A 143 -3.32 -0.88 -2.19
C TYR A 143 -3.37 -0.03 -3.45
N CYS A 144 -2.40 0.86 -3.56
CA CYS A 144 -2.15 1.60 -4.76
C CYS A 144 -1.83 0.65 -5.91
N SER A 145 -2.64 0.68 -6.95
CA SER A 145 -2.48 -0.15 -8.15
C SER A 145 -2.24 0.76 -9.35
N CYS A 146 -2.23 0.19 -10.54
CA CYS A 146 -2.18 0.96 -11.76
C CYS A 146 -2.84 0.17 -12.89
N ARG A 147 -3.46 0.89 -13.83
CA ARG A 147 -4.10 0.30 -15.01
C ARG A 147 -3.02 -0.18 -15.97
N CYS A 148 -3.06 -1.46 -16.33
CA CYS A 148 -2.04 -2.10 -17.17
C CYS A 148 -2.56 -2.56 -18.53
N ALA A 149 -3.89 -2.66 -18.71
CA ALA A 149 -4.51 -2.85 -20.02
C ALA A 149 -5.96 -2.33 -20.04
N ASN A 150 -6.49 -2.11 -21.24
CA ASN A 150 -7.91 -1.83 -21.46
C ASN A 150 -8.78 -3.08 -21.24
N ALA A 151 -10.09 -2.93 -21.44
CA ALA A 151 -11.08 -4.00 -21.24
C ALA A 151 -10.85 -5.22 -22.16
N GLN A 152 -10.13 -5.04 -23.28
CA GLN A 152 -9.77 -6.06 -24.26
C GLN A 152 -8.39 -6.68 -23.99
N GLY A 153 -7.67 -6.23 -22.95
CA GLY A 153 -6.32 -6.70 -22.64
C GLY A 153 -5.22 -6.08 -23.52
N GLY A 154 -5.55 -5.03 -24.28
CA GLY A 154 -4.60 -4.26 -25.08
C GLY A 154 -4.19 -2.94 -24.42
N THR A 155 -3.23 -2.26 -25.02
CA THR A 155 -2.72 -0.94 -24.58
C THR A 155 -2.68 0.08 -25.73
N ASP A 156 -3.28 -0.26 -26.88
CA ASP A 156 -3.18 0.43 -28.17
C ASP A 156 -4.32 1.43 -28.43
N ASP A 157 -4.99 1.89 -27.37
CA ASP A 157 -6.11 2.85 -27.44
C ASP A 157 -5.74 4.30 -27.09
N GLY A 158 -4.44 4.56 -26.89
CA GLY A 158 -3.91 5.90 -26.60
C GLY A 158 -4.07 6.36 -25.16
N ALA A 159 -4.55 5.50 -24.24
CA ALA A 159 -4.48 5.76 -22.81
C ALA A 159 -3.08 5.44 -22.24
N ASN A 160 -2.82 5.91 -21.02
CA ASN A 160 -1.59 5.59 -20.31
C ASN A 160 -1.77 4.30 -19.51
N TYR A 161 -0.87 3.35 -19.72
CA TYR A 161 -0.78 2.10 -18.99
C TYR A 161 0.60 1.98 -18.37
N CYS A 162 0.69 1.31 -17.23
CA CYS A 162 1.97 0.94 -16.63
C CYS A 162 2.29 -0.54 -16.87
N GLU A 163 3.57 -0.85 -16.79
CA GLU A 163 4.04 -2.21 -16.57
C GLU A 163 3.93 -2.53 -15.08
N CYS A 164 3.38 -3.69 -14.75
CA CYS A 164 3.29 -4.12 -13.36
C CYS A 164 4.67 -4.48 -12.81
N PRO A 165 5.03 -4.01 -11.61
CA PRO A 165 6.31 -4.36 -10.99
C PRO A 165 6.33 -5.83 -10.56
N SER A 166 7.51 -6.27 -10.14
CA SER A 166 7.80 -7.60 -9.62
C SER A 166 6.84 -7.98 -8.49
N GLY A 167 6.28 -9.19 -8.57
CA GLY A 167 5.27 -9.68 -7.62
C GLY A 167 3.86 -9.17 -7.90
N PHE A 168 3.64 -8.50 -9.03
CA PHE A 168 2.31 -8.10 -9.52
C PHE A 168 2.07 -8.59 -10.94
N SER A 169 0.85 -9.07 -11.19
CA SER A 169 0.35 -9.48 -12.50
C SER A 169 -0.69 -8.50 -13.03
N CYS A 170 -0.70 -8.30 -14.35
CA CYS A 170 -1.76 -7.53 -15.01
C CYS A 170 -3.03 -8.39 -15.13
N GLU A 171 -3.98 -8.17 -14.23
CA GLU A 171 -5.19 -8.98 -14.10
C GLU A 171 -6.43 -8.19 -14.54
N LYS A 172 -7.33 -8.83 -15.30
CA LYS A 172 -8.61 -8.22 -15.67
C LYS A 172 -9.55 -8.22 -14.47
N LEU A 173 -10.01 -7.03 -14.06
CA LEU A 173 -10.86 -6.87 -12.88
C LEU A 173 -12.20 -6.19 -13.15
N VAL A 174 -12.25 -5.24 -14.10
CA VAL A 174 -13.46 -4.46 -14.36
C VAL A 174 -13.93 -4.73 -15.78
N ASP A 175 -15.12 -5.32 -15.89
CA ASP A 175 -15.77 -5.56 -17.18
C ASP A 175 -16.36 -4.28 -17.77
N ASP A 176 -16.34 -4.20 -19.11
CA ASP A 176 -17.07 -3.16 -19.82
C ASP A 176 -18.53 -3.60 -19.98
N VAL A 177 -19.39 -3.12 -19.09
CA VAL A 177 -20.83 -3.42 -19.09
C VAL A 177 -21.64 -2.45 -19.95
N GLY A 178 -20.99 -1.51 -20.67
CA GLY A 178 -21.68 -0.56 -21.56
C GLY A 178 -22.60 0.44 -20.85
N LEU A 179 -22.53 0.51 -19.52
CA LEU A 179 -23.35 1.38 -18.66
C LEU A 179 -22.44 2.35 -17.90
N GLY A 180 -22.14 3.51 -18.50
CA GLY A 180 -21.30 4.55 -17.91
C GLY A 180 -19.96 4.74 -18.61
N GLY A 181 -19.10 5.60 -18.06
CA GLY A 181 -17.80 5.92 -18.67
C GLY A 181 -16.93 4.68 -18.76
N THR A 182 -16.67 4.21 -19.99
CA THR A 182 -15.76 3.10 -20.36
C THR A 182 -14.32 3.26 -19.86
N GLN A 183 -14.04 4.32 -19.11
CA GLN A 183 -12.70 4.78 -18.75
C GLN A 183 -12.03 3.92 -17.67
N LEU A 184 -12.79 3.18 -16.85
CA LEU A 184 -12.25 2.36 -15.76
C LEU A 184 -12.30 0.84 -16.05
N ALA A 185 -13.03 0.40 -17.09
CA ALA A 185 -13.02 -0.99 -17.50
C ALA A 185 -11.62 -1.39 -17.98
N GLY A 186 -11.11 -2.53 -17.52
CA GLY A 186 -9.75 -2.94 -17.86
C GLY A 186 -9.07 -3.84 -16.84
N SER A 187 -7.76 -3.91 -17.02
CA SER A 187 -6.86 -4.70 -16.21
C SER A 187 -5.98 -3.81 -15.34
N TYR A 188 -5.66 -4.29 -14.15
CA TYR A 188 -4.91 -3.57 -13.14
C TYR A 188 -3.81 -4.46 -12.57
N CYS A 189 -2.76 -3.84 -12.03
CA CYS A 189 -1.70 -4.58 -11.36
C CYS A 189 -2.19 -5.13 -10.03
N VAL A 190 -2.23 -6.46 -9.94
CA VAL A 190 -2.69 -7.19 -8.76
C VAL A 190 -1.55 -8.03 -8.21
N ARG A 191 -1.37 -8.00 -6.89
CA ARG A 191 -0.36 -8.81 -6.20
C ARG A 191 -0.55 -10.29 -6.58
N GLU A 192 0.53 -10.92 -6.99
CA GLU A 192 0.50 -12.31 -7.45
C GLU A 192 -0.07 -13.25 -6.37
N GLY A 193 -1.00 -14.12 -6.79
CA GLY A 193 -1.62 -15.10 -5.89
C GLY A 193 -2.71 -14.55 -4.96
N THR A 194 -3.05 -13.25 -5.02
CA THR A 194 -4.06 -12.66 -4.12
C THR A 194 -5.40 -12.35 -4.78
N ASN A 195 -5.55 -12.55 -6.10
CA ASN A 195 -6.82 -12.35 -6.81
C ASN A 195 -7.87 -13.45 -6.49
N LYS A 196 -8.34 -13.48 -5.25
CA LYS A 196 -9.26 -14.48 -4.69
C LYS A 196 -10.25 -13.81 -3.75
N VAL A 197 -11.40 -14.45 -3.56
CA VAL A 197 -12.33 -14.11 -2.48
C VAL A 197 -11.78 -14.73 -1.20
N GLY A 198 -11.80 -13.99 -0.09
CA GLY A 198 -11.42 -14.55 1.20
C GLY A 198 -12.48 -15.53 1.71
N THR A 199 -12.03 -16.60 2.36
CA THR A 199 -12.89 -17.70 2.82
C THR A 199 -12.58 -18.10 4.26
N GLY A 200 -11.64 -17.42 4.88
CA GLY A 200 -11.16 -17.70 6.21
C GLY A 200 -12.08 -17.18 7.30
N ALA A 201 -11.62 -17.38 8.53
CA ALA A 201 -12.26 -16.79 9.70
C ALA A 201 -12.23 -15.26 9.63
N GLU A 202 -13.22 -14.64 10.26
CA GLU A 202 -13.25 -13.20 10.45
C GLU A 202 -12.20 -12.76 11.49
N CYS A 203 -11.69 -11.55 11.29
CA CYS A 203 -10.89 -10.87 12.28
C CYS A 203 -11.70 -10.69 13.57
N ASN A 204 -11.10 -11.03 14.70
CA ASN A 204 -11.72 -10.98 16.00
C ASN A 204 -10.75 -10.35 17.00
N SER A 205 -11.16 -9.25 17.64
CA SER A 205 -10.31 -8.49 18.56
C SER A 205 -9.96 -9.26 19.84
N VAL A 206 -10.78 -10.23 20.26
CA VAL A 206 -10.49 -11.10 21.41
C VAL A 206 -9.42 -12.14 21.07
N GLN A 207 -9.33 -12.52 19.79
CA GLN A 207 -8.36 -13.50 19.31
C GLN A 207 -7.07 -12.86 18.79
N GLU A 208 -7.05 -11.54 18.59
CA GLU A 208 -5.92 -10.76 18.02
C GLU A 208 -5.36 -11.42 16.74
N ASN A 209 -6.26 -11.98 15.92
CA ASN A 209 -5.91 -12.78 14.75
C ASN A 209 -5.63 -11.94 13.49
N CYS A 210 -5.70 -10.61 13.61
CA CYS A 210 -5.39 -9.64 12.57
C CYS A 210 -4.49 -8.53 13.12
N PRO A 211 -3.82 -7.73 12.28
CA PRO A 211 -3.00 -6.63 12.76
C PRO A 211 -3.81 -5.65 13.64
N PRO A 212 -3.19 -5.04 14.67
CA PRO A 212 -3.87 -4.09 15.53
C PRO A 212 -4.33 -2.85 14.75
N LYS A 213 -5.33 -2.15 15.31
CA LYS A 213 -5.82 -0.86 14.84
C LYS A 213 -4.65 0.15 14.83
N TYR A 214 -4.24 0.61 13.64
CA TYR A 214 -3.37 1.77 13.41
C TYR A 214 -1.89 1.67 13.82
N GLU A 215 -1.22 0.57 13.51
CA GLU A 215 0.24 0.63 13.33
C GLU A 215 0.58 1.05 11.89
N TYR A 216 0.34 2.32 11.54
CA TYR A 216 0.88 2.93 10.32
C TYR A 216 1.51 4.29 10.64
#